data_AF-A0A329TCY8-F1
#
_entry.id   AF-A0A329TCY8-F1
#
_cell.length_a   1.000
_cell.length_b   1.000
_cell.length_c   1.000
_cell.angle_alpha   90.00
_cell.angle_beta   90.00
_cell.angle_gamma   90.00
#
_symmetry.space_group_name_H-M   'P 1'
#
loop_
_entity.id
_entity.type
_entity.pdbx_description
1 polymer ?
#
loop_
_entity_poly.entity_id
_entity_poly.type
_entity_poly.pdbx_seq_one_letter_code
_entity_poly.pdbx_strand_id
1 'polypeptide(L)'
;MIHPGPLGEIGGGDLPRRVALSAEGIGFPPHATAGHDFNLVSETEVDCVLDAADRALAGATFRRDGTVPVSIEAGESSMLAQRFGDAGLAVSTFAPGSADDVDFAVGQSARAEFRTDGLEDVLLVDGHNCHAGLSGAGPDLGHVTPGSKRSYDLYDAAGTAGEAAAEADRGRTELGVAWDPTEWTPEEGIGPLGVRVAVTRVAGVEAAYVLIDGNNMVPGLRGDLLSAVREATGVDHVEVMTTDNHVVNRTRADNRVGEEIDADALCETVRSLAVDARDDLEPVAVAGGTERTTVTVFGNDRTETLATQANAALSLGAALAAAVTLFAMSVSVLLFFLT
;
A
#
# COMPACT_ATOMS: atom_id res chain seq x y z
N MET A 1 -10.32 4.68 1.02
CA MET A 1 -9.55 3.55 0.47
C MET A 1 -9.69 3.65 -1.03
N ILE A 2 -8.58 3.99 -1.67
CA ILE A 2 -8.42 4.22 -3.10
C ILE A 2 -7.02 3.74 -3.47
N HIS A 3 -6.80 3.44 -4.74
CA HIS A 3 -5.51 3.00 -5.24
C HIS A 3 -4.82 4.15 -5.99
N PRO A 4 -3.49 4.33 -5.86
CA PRO A 4 -2.74 5.25 -6.70
C PRO A 4 -3.04 5.03 -8.19
N GLY A 5 -3.08 6.11 -8.97
CA GLY A 5 -3.41 6.07 -10.39
C GLY A 5 -2.55 5.07 -11.20
N PRO A 6 -2.99 4.69 -12.41
CA PRO A 6 -2.55 3.48 -13.11
C PRO A 6 -1.06 3.39 -13.46
N LEU A 7 -0.35 4.51 -13.64
CA LEU A 7 1.06 4.50 -14.02
C LEU A 7 1.71 5.87 -13.86
N GLY A 8 2.90 5.93 -13.23
CA GLY A 8 3.67 7.17 -13.13
C GLY A 8 2.91 8.26 -12.38
N GLU A 9 2.73 9.42 -13.01
CA GLU A 9 1.93 10.54 -12.48
C GLU A 9 0.49 10.57 -13.05
N ILE A 10 0.14 9.65 -13.96
CA ILE A 10 -1.14 9.67 -14.68
C ILE A 10 -2.28 9.25 -13.74
N GLY A 11 -3.42 9.93 -13.84
CA GLY A 11 -4.66 9.58 -13.15
C GLY A 11 -4.67 9.79 -11.63
N GLY A 12 -3.55 10.22 -11.04
CA GLY A 12 -3.35 10.28 -9.59
C GLY A 12 -2.29 9.29 -9.09
N GLY A 13 -1.36 8.85 -9.94
CA GLY A 13 -0.29 7.91 -9.56
C GLY A 13 0.62 8.40 -8.43
N ASP A 14 0.80 9.72 -8.27
CA ASP A 14 1.55 10.34 -7.16
C ASP A 14 0.63 10.73 -5.97
N LEU A 15 -0.46 9.97 -5.76
CA LEU A 15 -1.40 10.17 -4.65
C LEU A 15 -0.69 10.24 -3.28
N PRO A 16 0.24 9.33 -2.94
CA PRO A 16 0.95 9.40 -1.66
C PRO A 16 1.61 10.75 -1.42
N ARG A 17 2.31 11.31 -2.43
CA ARG A 17 2.96 12.62 -2.27
C ARG A 17 1.97 13.74 -2.11
N ARG A 18 0.85 13.70 -2.85
CA ARG A 18 -0.23 14.69 -2.73
C ARG A 18 -0.81 14.72 -1.32
N VAL A 19 -1.08 13.55 -0.72
CA VAL A 19 -1.55 13.42 0.67
C VAL A 19 -0.50 13.91 1.67
N ALA A 20 0.77 13.56 1.45
CA ALA A 20 1.84 13.99 2.35
C ALA A 20 2.05 15.51 2.34
N LEU A 21 1.92 16.16 1.17
CA LEU A 21 2.06 17.60 1.04
C LEU A 21 0.85 18.39 1.55
N SER A 22 -0.33 17.77 1.65
CA SER A 22 -1.50 18.42 2.24
C SER A 22 -1.50 18.39 3.77
N ALA A 23 -0.70 17.52 4.39
CA ALA A 23 -0.55 17.48 5.84
C ALA A 23 0.23 18.71 6.36
N GLU A 24 -0.16 19.24 7.52
CA GLU A 24 0.58 20.33 8.18
C GLU A 24 1.97 19.88 8.69
N GLY A 25 2.17 18.57 8.89
CA GLY A 25 3.41 17.94 9.35
C GLY A 25 3.86 16.81 8.43
N ILE A 26 4.55 15.81 8.99
CA ILE A 26 4.98 14.64 8.22
C ILE A 26 3.77 13.74 7.96
N GLY A 27 3.32 13.66 6.71
CA GLY A 27 2.23 12.77 6.31
C GLY A 27 2.69 11.32 6.15
N PHE A 28 1.86 10.37 6.58
CA PHE A 28 2.04 8.94 6.34
C PHE A 28 0.86 8.40 5.52
N PRO A 29 0.98 8.34 4.17
CA PRO A 29 -0.04 7.79 3.28
C PRO A 29 0.31 6.36 2.85
N PRO A 30 0.04 5.34 3.67
CA PRO A 30 0.32 3.95 3.32
C PRO A 30 -0.67 3.41 2.28
N HIS A 31 -0.32 2.26 1.67
CA HIS A 31 -1.22 1.57 0.76
C HIS A 31 -2.52 1.14 1.48
N ALA A 32 -3.65 1.32 0.79
CA ALA A 32 -4.96 0.92 1.31
C ALA A 32 -5.32 -0.47 0.81
N THR A 33 -6.29 -1.12 1.44
CA THR A 33 -6.94 -2.32 0.89
C THR A 33 -7.85 -1.93 -0.28
N ALA A 34 -7.25 -1.64 -1.41
CA ALA A 34 -7.88 -1.41 -2.71
C ALA A 34 -6.90 -1.91 -3.77
N GLY A 35 -7.39 -2.34 -4.93
CA GLY A 35 -6.54 -2.69 -6.07
C GLY A 35 -6.78 -1.77 -7.26
N HIS A 36 -6.17 -2.11 -8.39
CA HIS A 36 -6.20 -1.31 -9.62
C HIS A 36 -7.58 -0.87 -10.15
N ASP A 37 -8.65 -1.57 -9.81
CA ASP A 37 -10.02 -1.15 -10.15
C ASP A 37 -10.40 0.21 -9.52
N PHE A 38 -9.73 0.56 -8.41
CA PHE A 38 -9.92 1.82 -7.68
C PHE A 38 -8.86 2.88 -8.02
N ASN A 39 -8.12 2.68 -9.11
CA ASN A 39 -7.23 3.69 -9.65
C ASN A 39 -8.02 4.96 -9.96
N LEU A 40 -7.59 6.07 -9.37
CA LEU A 40 -8.13 7.38 -9.73
C LEU A 40 -7.84 7.68 -11.21
N VAL A 41 -8.76 8.43 -11.85
CA VAL A 41 -8.65 8.77 -13.28
C VAL A 41 -8.06 10.16 -13.53
N SER A 42 -7.96 11.02 -12.51
CA SER A 42 -7.39 12.37 -12.65
C SER A 42 -6.96 12.99 -11.31
N GLU A 43 -6.14 14.04 -11.39
CA GLU A 43 -5.72 14.82 -10.21
C GLU A 43 -6.90 15.50 -9.49
N THR A 44 -7.95 15.89 -10.20
CA THR A 44 -9.15 16.49 -9.57
C THR A 44 -9.87 15.49 -8.67
N GLU A 45 -9.80 14.19 -8.99
CA GLU A 45 -10.35 13.16 -8.12
C GLU A 45 -9.50 12.98 -6.84
N VAL A 46 -8.19 13.25 -6.91
CA VAL A 46 -7.33 13.31 -5.72
C VAL A 46 -7.77 14.48 -4.82
N ASP A 47 -8.06 15.65 -5.39
CA ASP A 47 -8.54 16.82 -4.62
C ASP A 47 -9.81 16.49 -3.83
N CYS A 48 -10.78 15.80 -4.46
CA CYS A 48 -12.01 15.36 -3.80
C CYS A 48 -11.75 14.45 -2.58
N VAL A 49 -10.67 13.68 -2.60
CA VAL A 49 -10.27 12.77 -1.51
C VAL A 49 -9.57 13.55 -0.40
N LEU A 50 -8.69 14.48 -0.76
CA LEU A 50 -8.03 15.37 0.21
C LEU A 50 -9.06 16.22 0.94
N ASP A 51 -10.02 16.80 0.22
CA ASP A 51 -11.14 17.55 0.81
C ASP A 51 -11.96 16.69 1.79
N ALA A 52 -12.09 15.39 1.53
CA ALA A 52 -12.78 14.48 2.43
C ALA A 52 -11.95 14.17 3.69
N ALA A 53 -10.64 13.99 3.54
CA ALA A 53 -9.72 13.83 4.66
C ALA A 53 -9.73 15.07 5.56
N ASP A 54 -9.73 16.27 4.98
CA ASP A 54 -9.79 17.53 5.72
C ASP A 54 -11.11 17.67 6.50
N ARG A 55 -12.24 17.26 5.90
CA ARG A 55 -13.53 17.21 6.62
C ARG A 55 -13.50 16.21 7.77
N ALA A 56 -12.89 15.05 7.58
CA ALA A 56 -12.76 14.04 8.62
C ALA A 56 -11.96 14.58 9.79
N LEU A 57 -10.82 15.23 9.51
CA LEU A 57 -9.96 15.85 10.51
C LEU A 57 -10.67 17.01 11.24
N ALA A 58 -11.39 17.87 10.52
CA ALA A 58 -12.14 18.98 11.11
C ALA A 58 -13.26 18.53 12.06
N GLY A 59 -13.83 17.34 11.81
CA GLY A 59 -14.84 16.71 12.68
C GLY A 59 -14.28 15.83 13.79
N ALA A 60 -12.97 15.56 13.78
CA ALA A 60 -12.38 14.54 14.66
C ALA A 60 -12.27 15.02 16.11
N THR A 61 -12.46 14.10 17.05
CA THR A 61 -12.29 14.37 18.48
C THR A 61 -10.91 13.94 18.94
N PHE A 62 -10.11 14.90 19.38
CA PHE A 62 -8.76 14.63 19.88
C PHE A 62 -8.78 14.01 21.28
N ARG A 63 -8.08 12.89 21.42
CA ARG A 63 -7.80 12.17 22.66
C ARG A 63 -6.30 12.22 22.96
N ARG A 64 -5.89 11.77 24.15
CA ARG A 64 -4.47 11.70 24.56
C ARG A 64 -4.04 10.31 25.00
N ASP A 65 -4.96 9.37 24.91
CA ASP A 65 -4.79 7.99 25.30
C ASP A 65 -4.85 7.08 24.09
N GLY A 66 -4.21 5.93 24.22
CA GLY A 66 -4.24 4.84 23.27
C GLY A 66 -4.03 3.51 24.00
N THR A 67 -3.93 2.43 23.25
CA THR A 67 -3.59 1.11 23.79
C THR A 67 -2.15 0.77 23.49
N VAL A 68 -1.60 -0.19 24.24
CA VAL A 68 -0.41 -0.92 23.78
C VAL A 68 -0.71 -1.57 22.41
N PRO A 69 0.28 -1.67 21.53
CA PRO A 69 0.16 -2.41 20.26
C PRO A 69 -0.07 -3.91 20.50
N VAL A 70 -0.76 -4.57 19.57
CA VAL A 70 -0.96 -6.02 19.55
C VAL A 70 -0.57 -6.61 18.20
N SER A 71 0.06 -7.78 18.20
CA SER A 71 0.41 -8.52 16.98
C SER A 71 -0.33 -9.84 16.95
N ILE A 72 -1.07 -10.07 15.87
CA ILE A 72 -1.91 -11.25 15.65
C ILE A 72 -1.48 -11.95 14.36
N GLU A 73 -1.48 -13.28 14.39
CA GLU A 73 -1.31 -14.11 13.20
C GLU A 73 -2.54 -15.02 13.04
N ALA A 74 -3.09 -15.08 11.83
CA ALA A 74 -4.14 -16.01 11.45
C ALA A 74 -3.85 -16.55 10.06
N GLY A 75 -3.53 -17.83 9.96
CA GLY A 75 -3.15 -18.46 8.69
C GLY A 75 -1.93 -17.79 8.07
N GLU A 76 -2.08 -17.22 6.88
CA GLU A 76 -1.03 -16.45 6.20
C GLU A 76 -1.04 -14.96 6.53
N SER A 77 -2.08 -14.44 7.19
CA SER A 77 -2.19 -13.02 7.52
C SER A 77 -1.54 -12.73 8.88
N SER A 78 -0.63 -11.76 8.91
CA SER A 78 -0.13 -11.13 10.14
C SER A 78 -0.69 -9.71 10.25
N MET A 79 -0.97 -9.25 11.47
CA MET A 79 -1.54 -7.94 11.70
C MET A 79 -0.97 -7.29 12.96
N LEU A 80 -0.46 -6.06 12.81
CA LEU A 80 -0.12 -5.17 13.92
C LEU A 80 -1.24 -4.14 14.10
N ALA A 81 -1.91 -4.14 15.24
CA ALA A 81 -3.02 -3.23 15.52
C ALA A 81 -2.80 -2.42 16.80
N GLN A 82 -3.29 -1.18 16.82
CA GLN A 82 -3.22 -0.30 17.97
C GLN A 82 -4.40 0.69 17.97
N ARG A 83 -4.96 1.00 19.14
CA ARG A 83 -5.99 2.03 19.31
C ARG A 83 -5.35 3.36 19.69
N PHE A 84 -5.85 4.43 19.08
CA PHE A 84 -5.52 5.82 19.34
C PHE A 84 -6.81 6.57 19.66
N GLY A 85 -7.11 6.71 20.95
CA GLY A 85 -8.39 7.20 21.44
C GLY A 85 -9.54 6.30 20.99
N ASP A 86 -10.39 6.84 20.11
CA ASP A 86 -11.57 6.16 19.57
C ASP A 86 -11.30 5.54 18.17
N ALA A 87 -10.10 5.75 17.61
CA ALA A 87 -9.71 5.24 16.29
C ALA A 87 -8.71 4.08 16.40
N GLY A 88 -8.60 3.28 15.35
CA GLY A 88 -7.63 2.19 15.24
C GLY A 88 -6.70 2.35 14.03
N LEU A 89 -5.45 1.93 14.18
CA LEU A 89 -4.54 1.64 13.09
C LEU A 89 -4.30 0.14 13.07
N ALA A 90 -4.46 -0.49 11.91
CA ALA A 90 -4.15 -1.90 11.71
C ALA A 90 -3.35 -2.08 10.42
N VAL A 91 -2.17 -2.67 10.52
CA VAL A 91 -1.30 -2.98 9.38
C VAL A 91 -1.32 -4.48 9.15
N SER A 92 -1.86 -4.92 8.02
CA SER A 92 -1.89 -6.32 7.62
C SER A 92 -0.79 -6.65 6.63
N THR A 93 -0.25 -7.86 6.68
CA THR A 93 0.71 -8.37 5.70
C THR A 93 0.56 -9.88 5.53
N PHE A 94 0.86 -10.37 4.33
CA PHE A 94 0.96 -11.81 4.04
C PHE A 94 2.41 -12.30 3.97
N ALA A 95 3.38 -11.42 4.22
CA ALA A 95 4.79 -11.79 4.28
C ALA A 95 5.03 -12.85 5.37
N PRO A 96 5.86 -13.88 5.12
CA PRO A 96 6.79 -14.02 3.99
C PRO A 96 6.17 -14.57 2.69
N GLY A 97 4.86 -14.83 2.66
CA GLY A 97 4.14 -15.18 1.44
C GLY A 97 4.12 -14.00 0.47
N SER A 98 4.23 -14.30 -0.84
CA SER A 98 4.04 -13.29 -1.88
C SER A 98 2.56 -12.94 -1.98
N ALA A 99 2.24 -11.66 -1.84
CA ALA A 99 0.91 -11.09 -2.09
C ALA A 99 1.03 -9.79 -2.88
N ASP A 100 -0.04 -9.44 -3.57
CA ASP A 100 -0.20 -8.16 -4.26
C ASP A 100 -1.36 -7.42 -3.58
N ASP A 101 -2.22 -6.75 -4.34
CA ASP A 101 -3.36 -6.01 -3.78
C ASP A 101 -4.34 -6.87 -2.98
N VAL A 102 -4.88 -6.26 -1.91
CA VAL A 102 -6.08 -6.72 -1.23
C VAL A 102 -7.30 -6.01 -1.81
N ASP A 103 -8.25 -6.79 -2.33
CA ASP A 103 -9.47 -6.25 -2.92
C ASP A 103 -10.24 -5.35 -1.95
N PHE A 104 -10.81 -4.25 -2.47
CA PHE A 104 -11.58 -3.30 -1.68
C PHE A 104 -12.71 -3.95 -0.86
N ALA A 105 -13.41 -4.93 -1.43
CA ALA A 105 -14.49 -5.62 -0.73
C ALA A 105 -13.98 -6.48 0.43
N VAL A 106 -12.78 -7.06 0.29
CA VAL A 106 -12.09 -7.79 1.35
C VAL A 106 -11.69 -6.80 2.45
N GLY A 107 -11.04 -5.70 2.09
CA GLY A 107 -10.67 -4.63 3.02
C GLY A 107 -11.84 -4.08 3.83
N GLN A 108 -12.99 -3.82 3.18
CA GLN A 108 -14.21 -3.37 3.87
C GLN A 108 -14.76 -4.42 4.85
N SER A 109 -14.69 -5.69 4.48
CA SER A 109 -15.16 -6.79 5.34
C SER A 109 -14.25 -6.95 6.56
N ALA A 110 -12.92 -6.92 6.36
CA ALA A 110 -11.96 -6.93 7.46
C ALA A 110 -12.12 -5.72 8.40
N ARG A 111 -12.33 -4.51 7.86
CA ARG A 111 -12.65 -3.32 8.68
C ARG A 111 -13.96 -3.45 9.46
N ALA A 112 -14.92 -4.23 8.97
CA ALA A 112 -16.18 -4.47 9.66
C ALA A 112 -15.99 -5.33 10.91
N GLU A 113 -15.03 -6.25 10.92
CA GLU A 113 -14.69 -7.07 12.10
C GLU A 113 -14.25 -6.17 13.27
N PHE A 114 -13.41 -5.16 13.05
CA PHE A 114 -13.03 -4.22 14.13
C PHE A 114 -14.23 -3.47 14.77
N ARG A 115 -15.31 -3.27 14.02
CA ARG A 115 -16.50 -2.56 14.53
C ARG A 115 -17.24 -3.38 15.57
N THR A 116 -17.11 -4.71 15.57
CA THR A 116 -17.75 -5.54 16.61
C THR A 116 -17.19 -5.26 17.99
N ASP A 117 -15.96 -4.72 18.07
CA ASP A 117 -15.24 -4.40 19.31
C ASP A 117 -15.16 -2.89 19.59
N GLY A 118 -16.09 -2.12 19.02
CA GLY A 118 -16.28 -0.70 19.32
C GLY A 118 -15.29 0.25 18.65
N LEU A 119 -14.58 -0.19 17.60
CA LEU A 119 -13.78 0.69 16.74
C LEU A 119 -14.54 1.02 15.45
N GLU A 120 -15.19 2.17 15.41
CA GLU A 120 -15.92 2.62 14.21
C GLU A 120 -14.96 3.08 13.11
N ASP A 121 -13.90 3.78 13.50
CA ASP A 121 -12.88 4.36 12.64
C ASP A 121 -11.57 3.57 12.72
N VAL A 122 -11.31 2.75 11.69
CA VAL A 122 -10.05 2.01 11.57
C VAL A 122 -9.38 2.34 10.24
N LEU A 123 -8.12 2.77 10.29
CA LEU A 123 -7.23 2.78 9.14
C LEU A 123 -6.63 1.38 8.99
N LEU A 124 -7.19 0.59 8.07
CA LEU A 124 -6.64 -0.71 7.69
C LEU A 124 -5.68 -0.52 6.51
N VAL A 125 -4.41 -0.80 6.78
CA VAL A 125 -3.29 -0.69 5.86
C VAL A 125 -2.97 -2.05 5.28
N ASP A 126 -2.88 -2.12 3.96
CA ASP A 126 -2.19 -3.23 3.30
C ASP A 126 -0.69 -2.93 3.35
N GLY A 127 0.08 -3.80 4.00
CA GLY A 127 1.51 -3.63 4.14
C GLY A 127 2.23 -3.63 2.79
N HIS A 128 1.69 -4.35 1.79
CA HIS A 128 2.19 -4.36 0.42
C HIS A 128 3.72 -4.50 0.33
N ASN A 129 4.27 -5.42 1.13
CA ASN A 129 5.68 -5.47 1.53
C ASN A 129 6.34 -6.83 1.26
N CYS A 130 5.79 -7.64 0.36
CA CYS A 130 6.37 -8.91 -0.08
C CYS A 130 5.68 -9.42 -1.34
N HIS A 131 6.30 -9.24 -2.50
CA HIS A 131 5.81 -9.75 -3.77
C HIS A 131 6.95 -10.38 -4.57
N ALA A 132 6.71 -11.53 -5.21
CA ALA A 132 7.71 -12.29 -5.97
C ALA A 132 7.88 -11.81 -7.42
N GLY A 133 7.02 -10.90 -7.89
CA GLY A 133 7.10 -10.26 -9.20
C GLY A 133 6.39 -11.05 -10.28
N LEU A 134 6.14 -10.39 -11.42
CA LEU A 134 5.32 -10.93 -12.51
C LEU A 134 5.89 -12.20 -13.18
N SER A 135 7.20 -12.44 -13.04
CA SER A 135 7.89 -13.59 -13.63
C SER A 135 7.98 -14.79 -12.69
N GLY A 136 7.80 -14.56 -11.39
CA GLY A 136 7.93 -15.56 -10.32
C GLY A 136 6.59 -15.92 -9.65
N ALA A 137 5.58 -15.07 -9.79
CA ALA A 137 4.20 -15.41 -9.47
C ALA A 137 3.75 -16.57 -10.37
N GLY A 138 3.15 -17.60 -9.77
CA GLY A 138 2.54 -18.69 -10.53
C GLY A 138 1.31 -18.19 -11.31
N PRO A 139 0.28 -19.03 -11.53
CA PRO A 139 -0.99 -18.55 -12.09
C PRO A 139 -1.73 -17.56 -11.17
N ASP A 140 -1.29 -17.45 -9.92
CA ASP A 140 -1.81 -16.53 -8.91
C ASP A 140 -0.81 -15.37 -8.73
N LEU A 141 -1.22 -14.18 -9.16
CA LEU A 141 -0.47 -12.93 -8.98
C LEU A 141 -0.41 -12.51 -7.50
N GLY A 142 -1.13 -13.19 -6.61
CA GLY A 142 -1.10 -12.93 -5.18
C GLY A 142 -2.18 -11.96 -4.72
N HIS A 143 -3.13 -11.59 -5.58
CA HIS A 143 -4.29 -10.77 -5.22
C HIS A 143 -5.16 -11.48 -4.17
N VAL A 144 -5.56 -10.74 -3.15
CA VAL A 144 -6.45 -11.25 -2.10
C VAL A 144 -7.89 -10.89 -2.44
N THR A 145 -8.58 -11.86 -3.04
CA THR A 145 -9.94 -11.69 -3.55
C THR A 145 -11.00 -12.27 -2.61
N PRO A 146 -12.26 -11.82 -2.67
CA PRO A 146 -13.36 -12.35 -1.87
C PRO A 146 -13.51 -13.87 -2.00
N GLY A 147 -13.55 -14.57 -0.87
CA GLY A 147 -13.72 -16.02 -0.82
C GLY A 147 -12.42 -16.82 -0.99
N SER A 148 -11.29 -16.15 -1.21
CA SER A 148 -9.97 -16.78 -1.14
C SER A 148 -9.62 -17.16 0.31
N LYS A 149 -8.75 -18.16 0.49
CA LYS A 149 -8.22 -18.52 1.82
C LYS A 149 -7.61 -17.30 2.52
N ARG A 150 -6.81 -16.51 1.80
CA ARG A 150 -6.18 -15.29 2.32
C ARG A 150 -7.19 -14.23 2.78
N SER A 151 -8.35 -14.14 2.12
CA SER A 151 -9.41 -13.23 2.60
C SER A 151 -9.96 -13.66 3.96
N TYR A 152 -10.15 -14.96 4.19
CA TYR A 152 -10.59 -15.47 5.49
C TYR A 152 -9.50 -15.34 6.57
N ASP A 153 -8.25 -15.65 6.22
CA ASP A 153 -7.09 -15.45 7.09
C ASP A 153 -7.02 -13.97 7.56
N LEU A 154 -7.30 -13.01 6.67
CA LEU A 154 -7.36 -11.58 7.03
C LEU A 154 -8.56 -11.23 7.92
N TYR A 155 -9.75 -11.79 7.68
CA TYR A 155 -10.92 -11.54 8.52
C TYR A 155 -10.70 -12.06 9.94
N ASP A 156 -10.15 -13.27 10.07
CA ASP A 156 -9.85 -13.89 11.37
C ASP A 156 -8.78 -13.07 12.13
N ALA A 157 -7.75 -12.58 11.44
CA ALA A 157 -6.75 -11.68 12.01
C ALA A 157 -7.38 -10.35 12.47
N ALA A 158 -8.25 -9.76 11.66
CA ALA A 158 -8.92 -8.49 11.97
C ALA A 158 -9.84 -8.59 13.19
N GLY A 159 -10.68 -9.63 13.26
CA GLY A 159 -11.56 -9.85 14.41
C GLY A 159 -10.77 -10.09 15.70
N THR A 160 -9.77 -10.96 15.65
CA THR A 160 -8.91 -11.25 16.82
C THR A 160 -8.11 -10.02 17.25
N ALA A 161 -7.61 -9.22 16.31
CA ALA A 161 -6.91 -7.97 16.60
C ALA A 161 -7.85 -6.90 17.19
N GLY A 162 -9.10 -6.83 16.71
CA GLY A 162 -10.13 -5.96 17.24
C GLY A 162 -10.42 -6.22 18.72
N GLU A 163 -10.64 -7.49 19.06
CA GLU A 163 -10.86 -7.98 20.43
C GLU A 163 -9.63 -7.73 21.31
N ALA A 164 -8.44 -8.17 20.88
CA ALA A 164 -7.20 -8.00 21.64
C ALA A 164 -6.88 -6.54 21.90
N ALA A 165 -7.06 -5.66 20.91
CA ALA A 165 -6.85 -4.23 21.07
C ALA A 165 -7.92 -3.57 21.97
N ALA A 166 -9.12 -4.16 22.10
CA ALA A 166 -10.15 -3.67 23.03
C ALA A 166 -9.75 -3.88 24.50
N GLU A 167 -9.13 -5.03 24.77
CA GLU A 167 -8.72 -5.48 26.09
C GLU A 167 -7.31 -5.04 26.48
N ALA A 168 -6.53 -4.56 25.52
CA ALA A 168 -5.16 -4.10 25.71
C ALA A 168 -5.05 -2.96 26.72
N ASP A 169 -3.93 -2.95 27.46
CA ASP A 169 -3.60 -1.91 28.43
C ASP A 169 -3.60 -0.53 27.77
N ARG A 170 -4.13 0.46 28.49
CA ARG A 170 -4.25 1.84 28.02
C ARG A 170 -3.29 2.76 28.75
N GLY A 171 -2.85 3.80 28.06
CA GLY A 171 -1.97 4.82 28.62
C GLY A 171 -1.96 6.09 27.78
N ARG A 172 -1.16 7.07 28.20
CA ARG A 172 -0.88 8.24 27.37
C ARG A 172 -0.14 7.83 26.11
N THR A 173 -0.52 8.40 24.97
CA THR A 173 0.16 8.20 23.70
C THR A 173 1.32 9.17 23.57
N GLU A 174 2.49 8.61 23.31
CA GLU A 174 3.65 9.33 22.80
C GLU A 174 3.88 8.94 21.34
N LEU A 175 4.33 9.89 20.53
CA LEU A 175 4.68 9.70 19.13
C LEU A 175 5.98 10.48 18.87
N GLY A 176 6.90 9.86 18.14
CA GLY A 176 8.06 10.53 17.56
C GLY A 176 8.19 10.09 16.11
N VAL A 177 8.73 10.98 15.27
CA VAL A 177 8.78 10.78 13.82
C VAL A 177 10.13 11.18 13.24
N ALA A 178 10.54 10.47 12.19
CA ALA A 178 11.71 10.82 11.41
C ALA A 178 11.45 10.57 9.92
N TRP A 179 12.13 11.33 9.07
CA TRP A 179 11.95 11.28 7.63
C TRP A 179 13.26 11.58 6.91
N ASP A 180 13.57 10.76 5.91
CA ASP A 180 14.59 11.02 4.90
C ASP A 180 13.95 10.92 3.51
N PRO A 181 13.97 11.96 2.67
CA PRO A 181 13.55 11.85 1.26
C PRO A 181 14.44 10.89 0.45
N THR A 182 15.62 10.55 0.96
CA THR A 182 16.66 9.72 0.35
C THR A 182 17.28 10.33 -0.91
N GLU A 183 18.42 9.79 -1.34
CA GLU A 183 19.07 10.18 -2.61
C GLU A 183 18.67 9.26 -3.77
N TRP A 184 17.94 8.17 -3.50
CA TRP A 184 17.51 7.21 -4.51
C TRP A 184 16.43 7.79 -5.43
N THR A 185 16.41 7.25 -6.64
CA THR A 185 15.51 7.68 -7.71
C THR A 185 14.34 6.72 -7.90
N PRO A 186 13.25 7.16 -8.56
CA PRO A 186 12.14 6.27 -8.91
C PRO A 186 12.59 5.07 -9.74
N GLU A 187 13.60 5.21 -10.60
CA GLU A 187 14.19 4.11 -11.36
C GLU A 187 14.89 3.06 -10.48
N GLU A 188 15.35 3.44 -9.28
CA GLU A 188 15.93 2.55 -8.27
C GLU A 188 14.85 1.95 -7.36
N GLY A 189 13.58 2.32 -7.52
CA GLY A 189 12.44 1.77 -6.79
C GLY A 189 12.00 2.59 -5.57
N ILE A 190 12.53 3.81 -5.40
CA ILE A 190 12.16 4.71 -4.30
C ILE A 190 11.54 6.00 -4.86
N GLY A 191 10.35 6.34 -4.37
CA GLY A 191 9.63 7.54 -4.71
C GLY A 191 10.11 8.79 -3.94
N PRO A 192 9.60 9.98 -4.29
CA PRO A 192 10.06 11.27 -3.77
C PRO A 192 9.82 11.50 -2.28
N LEU A 193 9.05 10.66 -1.60
CA LEU A 193 8.84 10.73 -0.17
C LEU A 193 9.86 9.91 0.62
N GLY A 194 10.67 9.08 -0.03
CA GLY A 194 11.75 8.33 0.61
C GLY A 194 11.27 7.40 1.71
N VAL A 195 11.91 7.46 2.88
CA VAL A 195 11.64 6.61 4.04
C VAL A 195 11.13 7.45 5.21
N ARG A 196 10.02 7.03 5.81
CA ARG A 196 9.42 7.65 6.98
C ARG A 196 9.27 6.64 8.10
N VAL A 197 9.61 7.03 9.31
CA VAL A 197 9.46 6.19 10.49
C VAL A 197 8.66 6.93 11.55
N ALA A 198 7.67 6.25 12.11
CA ALA A 198 6.93 6.70 13.29
C ALA A 198 7.13 5.68 14.41
N VAL A 199 7.49 6.14 15.61
CA VAL A 199 7.53 5.31 16.81
C VAL A 199 6.45 5.79 17.76
N THR A 200 5.64 4.86 18.26
CA THR A 200 4.64 5.15 19.28
C THR A 200 5.05 4.50 20.58
N ARG A 201 4.71 5.13 21.71
CA ARG A 201 4.84 4.52 23.04
C ARG A 201 3.54 4.70 23.82
N VAL A 202 3.04 3.60 24.38
CA VAL A 202 1.90 3.59 25.30
C VAL A 202 2.23 2.64 26.44
N ALA A 203 2.06 3.08 27.69
CA ALA A 203 2.32 2.26 28.89
C ALA A 203 3.71 1.57 28.90
N GLY A 204 4.71 2.19 28.26
CA GLY A 204 6.07 1.66 28.16
C GLY A 204 6.31 0.66 27.05
N VAL A 205 5.29 0.29 26.27
CA VAL A 205 5.40 -0.60 25.10
C VAL A 205 5.53 0.25 23.83
N GLU A 206 6.50 -0.08 22.99
CA GLU A 206 6.83 0.68 21.78
C GLU A 206 6.49 -0.08 20.49
N ALA A 207 5.94 0.64 19.51
CA ALA A 207 5.75 0.13 18.14
C ALA A 207 6.38 1.09 17.11
N ALA A 208 7.18 0.55 16.20
CA ALA A 208 7.72 1.27 15.06
C ALA A 208 6.95 0.95 13.76
N TYR A 209 6.57 1.97 13.03
CA TYR A 209 5.91 1.91 11.73
C TYR A 209 6.84 2.54 10.69
N VAL A 210 7.36 1.71 9.78
CA VAL A 210 8.24 2.17 8.70
C VAL A 210 7.42 2.21 7.41
N LEU A 211 7.34 3.38 6.78
CA LEU A 211 6.70 3.59 5.48
C LEU A 211 7.78 3.92 4.45
N ILE A 212 7.89 3.10 3.42
CA ILE A 212 8.80 3.33 2.29
C ILE A 212 7.98 3.76 1.08
N ASP A 213 8.33 4.91 0.51
CA ASP A 213 7.72 5.38 -0.73
C ASP A 213 8.24 4.57 -1.90
N GLY A 214 7.44 3.62 -2.34
CA GLY A 214 7.77 2.66 -3.39
C GLY A 214 6.52 1.84 -3.72
N ASN A 215 6.63 0.94 -4.69
CA ASN A 215 5.60 -0.04 -5.02
C ASN A 215 5.59 -1.15 -3.95
N ASN A 216 5.72 -2.42 -4.32
CA ASN A 216 5.88 -3.52 -3.40
C ASN A 216 7.36 -3.72 -3.01
N MET A 217 7.66 -4.78 -2.26
CA MET A 217 8.99 -5.10 -1.78
C MET A 217 9.40 -6.52 -2.17
N VAL A 218 10.69 -6.74 -2.46
CA VAL A 218 11.20 -8.08 -2.76
C VAL A 218 11.10 -9.02 -1.55
N PRO A 219 10.89 -10.34 -1.75
CA PRO A 219 10.75 -11.27 -0.63
C PRO A 219 12.03 -11.33 0.21
N GLY A 220 11.88 -11.38 1.53
CA GLY A 220 12.99 -11.42 2.50
C GLY A 220 13.34 -10.05 3.07
N LEU A 221 13.34 -8.99 2.25
CA LEU A 221 13.79 -7.66 2.67
C LEU A 221 12.99 -7.09 3.85
N ARG A 222 11.67 -7.34 3.92
CA ARG A 222 10.85 -6.98 5.09
C ARG A 222 11.47 -7.52 6.38
N GLY A 223 11.85 -8.81 6.40
CA GLY A 223 12.41 -9.45 7.58
C GLY A 223 13.73 -8.83 8.03
N ASP A 224 14.58 -8.46 7.06
CA ASP A 224 15.85 -7.77 7.31
C ASP A 224 15.60 -6.39 7.93
N LEU A 225 14.63 -5.63 7.39
CA LEU A 225 14.24 -4.31 7.92
C LEU A 225 13.64 -4.38 9.33
N LEU A 226 12.76 -5.34 9.61
CA LEU A 226 12.23 -5.54 10.97
C LEU A 226 13.35 -5.84 11.97
N SER A 227 14.29 -6.70 11.57
CA SER A 227 15.44 -7.06 12.41
C SER A 227 16.33 -5.85 12.65
N ALA A 228 16.58 -5.07 11.59
CA ALA A 228 17.38 -3.86 11.65
C ALA A 228 16.83 -2.83 12.65
N VAL A 229 15.53 -2.55 12.58
CA VAL A 229 14.85 -1.63 13.52
C VAL A 229 14.92 -2.14 14.96
N ARG A 230 14.57 -3.42 15.19
CA ARG A 230 14.58 -4.02 16.54
C ARG A 230 15.97 -3.99 17.16
N GLU A 231 17.01 -4.33 16.40
CA GLU A 231 18.38 -4.29 16.89
C GLU A 231 18.86 -2.88 17.24
N ALA A 232 18.45 -1.87 16.48
CA ALA A 232 18.88 -0.49 16.70
C ALA A 232 18.15 0.19 17.87
N THR A 233 16.87 -0.11 18.06
CA THR A 233 16.01 0.65 18.98
C THR A 233 15.53 -0.16 20.20
N GLY A 234 15.42 -1.48 20.07
CA GLY A 234 14.82 -2.34 21.10
C GLY A 234 13.31 -2.21 21.22
N VAL A 235 12.61 -1.67 20.21
CA VAL A 235 11.14 -1.59 20.19
C VAL A 235 10.50 -2.98 20.25
N ASP A 236 9.34 -3.07 20.88
CA ASP A 236 8.61 -4.33 21.09
C ASP A 236 7.95 -4.82 19.79
N HIS A 237 7.37 -3.89 19.02
CA HIS A 237 6.69 -4.16 17.77
C HIS A 237 7.30 -3.36 16.63
N VAL A 238 7.32 -3.95 15.44
CA VAL A 238 7.70 -3.25 14.22
C VAL A 238 6.94 -3.82 13.05
N GLU A 239 6.52 -2.94 12.15
CA GLU A 239 6.05 -3.32 10.83
C GLU A 239 6.59 -2.36 9.77
N VAL A 240 6.84 -2.90 8.58
CA VAL A 240 7.28 -2.13 7.42
C VAL A 240 6.18 -2.20 6.38
N MET A 241 5.86 -1.09 5.76
CA MET A 241 4.85 -1.00 4.73
C MET A 241 5.35 -0.13 3.58
N THR A 242 4.68 -0.21 2.44
CA THR A 242 4.93 0.71 1.32
C THR A 242 3.72 1.59 1.05
N THR A 243 3.93 2.61 0.24
CA THR A 243 2.88 3.51 -0.24
C THR A 243 2.13 2.99 -1.46
N ASP A 244 2.68 1.95 -2.10
CA ASP A 244 2.35 1.53 -3.46
C ASP A 244 2.40 2.69 -4.50
N ASN A 245 3.48 3.47 -4.46
CA ASN A 245 3.59 4.66 -5.29
C ASN A 245 4.03 4.31 -6.72
N HIS A 246 3.09 4.38 -7.66
CA HIS A 246 3.31 4.08 -9.07
C HIS A 246 4.25 5.05 -9.82
N VAL A 247 4.76 6.11 -9.19
CA VAL A 247 5.82 6.94 -9.78
C VAL A 247 7.09 6.16 -10.07
N VAL A 248 7.32 5.05 -9.36
CA VAL A 248 8.48 4.15 -9.56
C VAL A 248 8.27 3.19 -10.75
N ASN A 249 7.03 3.02 -11.23
CA ASN A 249 6.67 2.11 -12.33
C ASN A 249 6.58 2.81 -13.70
N ARG A 250 7.37 3.87 -13.95
CA ARG A 250 7.30 4.64 -15.22
C ARG A 250 7.73 3.86 -16.45
N THR A 251 8.78 3.05 -16.31
CA THR A 251 9.43 2.36 -17.44
C THR A 251 9.27 0.85 -17.39
N ARG A 252 8.89 0.30 -16.23
CA ARG A 252 8.68 -1.12 -15.98
C ARG A 252 7.32 -1.30 -15.32
N ALA A 253 6.64 -2.41 -15.63
CA ALA A 253 5.36 -2.77 -15.03
C ALA A 253 5.50 -3.21 -13.56
N ASP A 254 6.72 -3.51 -13.12
CA ASP A 254 7.09 -3.96 -11.78
C ASP A 254 8.46 -3.33 -11.45
N ASN A 255 8.55 -2.66 -10.30
CA ASN A 255 9.77 -2.03 -9.78
C ASN A 255 9.67 -1.97 -8.25
N ARG A 256 10.17 -3.01 -7.59
CA ARG A 256 10.00 -3.23 -6.15
C ARG A 256 11.16 -2.67 -5.36
N VAL A 257 10.86 -2.24 -4.13
CA VAL A 257 11.87 -1.90 -3.14
C VAL A 257 12.79 -3.10 -2.93
N GLY A 258 14.08 -2.89 -3.14
CA GLY A 258 15.13 -3.92 -3.02
C GLY A 258 15.52 -4.66 -4.31
N GLU A 259 14.94 -4.32 -5.47
CA GLU A 259 15.41 -4.89 -6.75
C GLU A 259 16.70 -4.25 -7.26
N GLU A 260 16.77 -2.92 -7.22
CA GLU A 260 17.91 -2.15 -7.76
C GLU A 260 18.76 -1.53 -6.63
N ILE A 261 18.13 -1.11 -5.51
CA ILE A 261 18.85 -0.59 -4.34
C ILE A 261 19.54 -1.69 -3.54
N ASP A 262 20.66 -1.31 -2.91
CA ASP A 262 21.37 -2.15 -1.96
C ASP A 262 20.56 -2.28 -0.65
N ALA A 263 20.26 -3.53 -0.27
CA ALA A 263 19.45 -3.82 0.90
C ALA A 263 20.10 -3.39 2.22
N ASP A 264 21.43 -3.47 2.32
CA ASP A 264 22.15 -3.07 3.54
C ASP A 264 22.09 -1.55 3.71
N ALA A 265 22.28 -0.78 2.63
CA ALA A 265 22.14 0.68 2.64
C ALA A 265 20.73 1.15 3.04
N LEU A 266 19.68 0.46 2.56
CA LEU A 266 18.31 0.72 2.99
C LEU A 266 18.13 0.39 4.48
N CYS A 267 18.65 -0.75 4.95
CA CYS A 267 18.61 -1.12 6.35
C CYS A 267 19.31 -0.08 7.24
N GLU A 268 20.47 0.45 6.83
CA GLU A 268 21.18 1.50 7.56
C GLU A 268 20.35 2.79 7.67
N THR A 269 19.72 3.21 6.56
CA THR A 269 18.85 4.39 6.53
C THR A 269 17.66 4.22 7.48
N VAL A 270 16.98 3.07 7.42
CA VAL A 270 15.84 2.75 8.29
C VAL A 270 16.26 2.63 9.76
N ARG A 271 17.44 2.08 10.07
CA ARG A 271 17.99 2.04 11.43
C ARG A 271 18.18 3.44 11.99
N SER A 272 18.81 4.33 11.22
CA SER A 272 19.05 5.72 11.66
C SER A 272 17.74 6.42 11.95
N LEU A 273 16.79 6.36 11.01
CA LEU A 273 15.48 6.99 11.18
C LEU A 273 14.67 6.40 12.34
N ALA A 274 14.78 5.11 12.61
CA ALA A 274 14.10 4.50 13.75
C ALA A 274 14.67 4.97 15.09
N VAL A 275 15.99 5.19 15.17
CA VAL A 275 16.62 5.80 16.35
C VAL A 275 16.16 7.25 16.50
N ASP A 276 16.22 8.04 15.43
CA ASP A 276 15.80 9.45 15.45
C ASP A 276 14.32 9.60 15.84
N ALA A 277 13.44 8.80 15.26
CA ALA A 277 12.01 8.81 15.57
C ALA A 277 11.72 8.38 17.01
N ARG A 278 12.53 7.50 17.59
CA ARG A 278 12.39 7.10 18.99
C ARG A 278 12.91 8.18 19.95
N ASP A 279 13.99 8.86 19.60
CA ASP A 279 14.54 9.97 20.38
C ASP A 279 13.61 11.21 20.34
N ASP A 280 12.76 11.32 19.32
CA ASP A 280 11.72 12.35 19.15
C ASP A 280 10.39 12.04 19.88
N LEU A 281 10.31 10.97 20.68
CA LEU A 281 9.07 10.61 21.37
C LEU A 281 8.60 11.69 22.35
N GLU A 282 7.43 12.27 22.06
CA GLU A 282 6.76 13.22 22.94
C GLU A 282 5.27 12.90 23.13
N PRO A 283 4.64 13.35 24.24
CA PRO A 283 3.20 13.17 24.44
C PRO A 283 2.36 13.91 23.40
N VAL A 284 1.47 13.20 22.70
CA VAL A 284 0.65 13.77 21.62
C VAL A 284 -0.85 13.70 21.91
N ALA A 285 -1.61 14.44 21.12
CA ALA A 285 -3.04 14.24 20.97
C ALA A 285 -3.31 13.52 19.65
N VAL A 286 -4.23 12.56 19.66
CA VAL A 286 -4.55 11.69 18.52
C VAL A 286 -6.03 11.78 18.20
N ALA A 287 -6.36 11.69 16.93
CA ALA A 287 -7.74 11.66 16.47
C ALA A 287 -7.80 10.82 15.19
N GLY A 288 -8.95 10.21 14.94
CA GLY A 288 -9.27 9.57 13.67
C GLY A 288 -10.70 9.88 13.27
N GLY A 289 -11.01 9.64 12.01
CA GLY A 289 -12.33 9.83 11.46
C GLY A 289 -12.42 9.25 10.06
N THR A 290 -13.63 8.84 9.68
CA THR A 290 -13.94 8.36 8.33
C THR A 290 -14.90 9.32 7.65
N GLU A 291 -14.54 9.78 6.46
CA GLU A 291 -15.44 10.51 5.57
C GLU A 291 -15.65 9.77 4.26
N ARG A 292 -16.77 10.10 3.60
CA ARG A 292 -17.10 9.57 2.28
C ARG A 292 -17.10 10.69 1.25
N THR A 293 -16.63 10.36 0.06
CA THR A 293 -16.67 11.23 -1.11
C THR A 293 -16.95 10.40 -2.34
N THR A 294 -17.49 11.04 -3.38
CA THR A 294 -17.74 10.41 -4.67
C THR A 294 -16.60 10.78 -5.59
N VAL A 295 -15.90 9.78 -6.11
CA VAL A 295 -14.83 9.94 -7.09
C VAL A 295 -15.03 9.03 -8.28
N THR A 296 -14.42 9.39 -9.40
CA THR A 296 -14.33 8.54 -10.57
C THR A 296 -13.08 7.66 -10.51
N VAL A 297 -13.27 6.35 -10.61
CA VAL A 297 -12.20 5.35 -10.68
C VAL A 297 -12.26 4.57 -11.99
N PHE A 298 -11.25 3.75 -12.26
CA PHE A 298 -11.20 2.88 -13.44
C PHE A 298 -12.40 1.94 -13.52
N GLY A 299 -12.74 1.28 -12.41
CA GLY A 299 -13.85 0.33 -12.25
C GLY A 299 -13.53 -1.08 -12.75
N ASN A 300 -14.14 -2.09 -12.10
CA ASN A 300 -13.95 -3.52 -12.37
C ASN A 300 -14.08 -3.93 -13.85
N ASP A 301 -14.96 -3.28 -14.62
CA ASP A 301 -15.24 -3.70 -15.99
C ASP A 301 -14.18 -3.23 -16.99
N ARG A 302 -13.30 -2.29 -16.63
CA ARG A 302 -12.42 -1.64 -17.60
C ARG A 302 -11.13 -2.39 -17.89
N THR A 303 -10.58 -3.13 -16.93
CA THR A 303 -9.47 -4.07 -17.17
C THR A 303 -9.89 -5.18 -18.11
N GLU A 304 -11.06 -5.80 -17.88
CA GLU A 304 -11.66 -6.79 -18.80
C GLU A 304 -11.96 -6.19 -20.18
N THR A 305 -12.48 -4.96 -20.22
CA THR A 305 -12.77 -4.27 -21.48
C THR A 305 -11.48 -3.95 -22.25
N LEU A 306 -10.41 -3.52 -21.58
CA LEU A 306 -9.11 -3.27 -22.19
C LEU A 306 -8.48 -4.55 -22.73
N ALA A 307 -8.52 -5.65 -21.97
CA ALA A 307 -8.05 -6.96 -22.44
C ALA A 307 -8.85 -7.44 -23.66
N THR A 308 -10.17 -7.26 -23.64
CA THR A 308 -11.06 -7.61 -24.76
C THR A 308 -10.77 -6.76 -25.99
N GLN A 309 -10.55 -5.44 -25.81
CA GLN A 309 -10.20 -4.52 -26.89
C GLN A 309 -8.80 -4.81 -27.45
N ALA A 310 -7.81 -5.12 -26.61
CA ALA A 310 -6.46 -5.50 -27.04
C ALA A 310 -6.48 -6.80 -27.85
N ASN A 311 -7.20 -7.82 -27.39
CA ASN A 311 -7.39 -9.07 -28.14
C ASN A 311 -8.12 -8.85 -29.47
N ALA A 312 -9.14 -7.98 -29.49
CA ALA A 312 -9.82 -7.61 -30.72
C ALA A 312 -8.88 -6.88 -31.70
N ALA A 313 -8.06 -5.95 -31.21
CA ALA A 313 -7.07 -5.22 -32.01
C ALA A 313 -5.99 -6.16 -32.58
N LEU A 314 -5.47 -7.09 -31.79
CA LEU A 314 -4.51 -8.11 -32.23
C LEU A 314 -5.11 -9.02 -33.30
N SER A 315 -6.35 -9.47 -33.11
CA SER A 315 -7.06 -10.31 -34.08
C SER A 315 -7.30 -9.59 -35.41
N LEU A 316 -7.79 -8.35 -35.36
CA LEU A 316 -7.98 -7.52 -36.55
C LEU A 316 -6.65 -7.17 -37.24
N GLY A 317 -5.61 -6.89 -36.45
CA GLY A 317 -4.26 -6.62 -36.95
C GLY A 317 -3.65 -7.81 -37.68
N ALA A 318 -3.79 -9.02 -37.13
CA ALA A 318 -3.34 -10.26 -37.77
C ALA A 318 -4.08 -10.52 -39.09
N ALA A 319 -5.41 -10.32 -39.11
CA ALA A 319 -6.21 -10.46 -40.32
C ALA A 319 -5.80 -9.45 -41.41
N LEU A 320 -5.57 -8.19 -41.04
CA LEU A 320 -5.11 -7.15 -41.95
C LEU A 320 -3.71 -7.47 -42.49
N ALA A 321 -2.77 -7.89 -41.63
CA ALA A 321 -1.43 -8.28 -42.04
C ALA A 321 -1.44 -9.45 -43.03
N ALA A 322 -2.29 -10.46 -42.79
CA ALA A 322 -2.48 -11.57 -43.72
C ALA A 322 -3.05 -11.10 -45.07
N ALA A 323 -4.05 -10.22 -45.07
CA ALA A 323 -4.65 -9.67 -46.30
C ALA A 323 -3.64 -8.85 -47.10
N VAL A 324 -2.86 -7.98 -46.45
CA VAL A 324 -1.80 -7.19 -47.09
C VAL A 324 -0.72 -8.11 -47.67
N THR A 325 -0.32 -9.14 -46.93
CA THR A 325 0.67 -10.13 -47.40
C THR A 325 0.17 -10.87 -48.63
N LEU A 326 -1.07 -11.39 -48.60
CA LEU A 326 -1.69 -12.06 -49.75
C LEU A 326 -1.84 -11.15 -50.96
N PHE A 327 -2.23 -9.88 -50.75
CA PHE A 327 -2.30 -8.90 -51.82
C PHE A 327 -0.91 -8.65 -52.44
N ALA A 328 0.11 -8.41 -51.62
CA ALA A 328 1.49 -8.20 -52.07
C ALA A 328 2.04 -9.42 -52.83
N MET A 329 1.76 -10.64 -52.36
CA MET A 329 2.12 -11.88 -53.06
C MET A 329 1.39 -11.98 -54.41
N SER A 330 0.10 -11.67 -54.45
CA SER A 330 -0.72 -11.73 -55.67
C SER A 330 -0.23 -10.74 -56.72
N VAL A 331 0.08 -9.50 -56.31
CA VAL A 331 0.70 -8.49 -57.17
C VAL A 331 2.06 -8.94 -57.67
N SER A 332 2.89 -9.52 -56.80
CA SER A 332 4.21 -10.03 -57.19
C SER A 332 4.13 -11.16 -58.22
N VAL A 333 3.19 -12.10 -58.04
CA VAL A 333 2.92 -13.19 -59.00
C VAL A 333 2.40 -12.63 -60.32
N LEU A 334 1.47 -11.69 -60.28
CA LEU A 334 0.94 -11.05 -61.49
C LEU A 334 2.04 -10.33 -62.28
N LEU A 335 2.89 -9.57 -61.60
CA LEU A 335 4.04 -8.89 -62.22
C LEU A 335 5.00 -9.91 -62.84
N PHE A 336 5.34 -10.99 -62.13
CA PHE A 336 6.21 -12.07 -62.66
C PHE A 336 5.71 -12.69 -63.96
N PHE A 337 4.39 -12.77 -64.18
CA PHE A 337 3.82 -13.30 -65.42
C PHE A 337 3.62 -12.24 -66.52
N LEU A 338 3.67 -10.95 -66.20
CA LEU A 338 3.48 -9.83 -67.14
C LEU A 338 4.79 -9.19 -67.61
N THR A 339 5.91 -9.48 -66.96
CA THR A 339 7.27 -9.05 -67.34
C THR A 339 8.13 -10.25 -67.72
#